data_AF-A9BAL6-F1
#
_entry.id   AF-A9BAL6-F1
#
_cell.length_a   1.000
_cell.length_b   1.000
_cell.length_c   1.000
_cell.angle_alpha   90.00
_cell.angle_beta   90.00
_cell.angle_gamma   90.00
#
_symmetry.space_group_name_H-M   'P 1'
#
loop_
_entity.id
_entity.type
_entity.pdbx_description
1 polymer ?
#
loop_
_entity_poly.entity_id
_entity_poly.type
_entity_poly.pdbx_seq_one_letter_code
_entity_poly.pdbx_strand_id
1 'polypeptide(L)' 'MSPLPQLVISTPQGGTIHKYQLTGGKRSFLRYLGCYLGTCKFCNNLEEATDYVESIEAK' A
#
# COMPACT_ATOMS: atom_id res chain seq x y z
N MET A 1 -10.43 16.99 1.90
CA MET A 1 -9.23 16.15 1.66
C MET A 1 -9.35 14.94 2.56
N SER A 2 -9.33 13.73 2.00
CA SER A 2 -9.34 12.51 2.81
C SER A 2 -8.06 12.42 3.66
N PRO A 3 -8.15 12.02 4.94
CA PRO A 3 -6.96 11.86 5.77
C PRO A 3 -6.10 10.71 5.25
N LEU A 4 -4.78 10.90 5.27
CA LEU A 4 -3.81 9.84 5.00
C LEU A 4 -3.33 9.26 6.35
N PRO A 5 -3.10 7.93 6.44
CA PRO A 5 -3.21 6.96 5.36
C PRO A 5 -4.66 6.63 4.96
N GLN A 6 -4.89 6.54 3.65
CA GLN A 6 -6.20 6.20 3.09
C GLN A 6 -6.19 4.77 2.58
N LEU A 7 -7.12 3.92 3.04
CA LEU A 7 -7.34 2.61 2.42
C LEU A 7 -7.81 2.81 0.98
N VAL A 8 -7.11 2.19 0.03
CA VAL A 8 -7.41 2.27 -1.41
C VAL A 8 -8.03 0.97 -1.89
N ILE A 9 -7.46 -0.16 -1.47
CA ILE A 9 -7.89 -1.50 -1.89
C ILE A 9 -7.91 -2.40 -0.66
N SER A 10 -8.92 -3.25 -0.58
CA SER A 10 -8.99 -4.39 0.32
C SER A 10 -9.39 -5.61 -0.51
N THR A 11 -8.59 -6.67 -0.45
CA THR A 11 -8.84 -7.92 -1.15
C THR A 11 -9.72 -8.82 -0.27
N PRO A 12 -10.48 -9.77 -0.86
CA PRO A 12 -11.33 -10.69 -0.10
C PRO A 12 -10.53 -11.66 0.80
N GLN A 13 -9.24 -11.85 0.52
CA GLN A 13 -8.33 -12.68 1.31
C GLN A 13 -7.76 -11.92 2.53
N GLY A 14 -7.99 -10.61 2.65
CA GLY A 14 -7.57 -9.80 3.80
C GLY A 14 -6.32 -8.96 3.55
N GLY A 15 -5.78 -8.98 2.33
CA GLY A 15 -4.80 -8.01 1.85
C GLY A 15 -5.36 -6.60 1.81
N THR A 16 -4.53 -5.62 2.16
CA THR A 16 -4.93 -4.21 2.18
C THR A 16 -3.85 -3.34 1.57
N ILE A 17 -4.27 -2.33 0.81
CA ILE A 17 -3.39 -1.33 0.21
C ILE A 17 -3.81 0.04 0.70
N HIS A 18 -2.86 0.72 1.34
CA HIS A 18 -3.08 2.03 1.92
C HIS A 18 -2.21 3.06 1.19
N LYS A 19 -2.79 4.21 0.84
CA LYS A 19 -2.06 5.35 0.29
C LYS A 19 -1.49 6.17 1.44
N TYR A 20 -0.20 6.43 1.39
CA TYR A 20 0.55 7.25 2.32
C TYR A 20 1.17 8.44 1.59
N GLN A 21 1.25 9.58 2.28
CA GLN A 21 2.12 10.66 1.89
C GLN A 21 3.31 10.64 2.84
N LEU A 22 4.46 10.26 2.31
CA LEU A 22 5.71 10.24 3.05
C LEU A 22 6.46 11.53 2.79
N THR A 23 6.96 12.15 3.84
CA THR A 23 7.82 13.33 3.75
C THR A 23 9.28 12.89 3.84
N GLY A 24 10.06 13.15 2.79
CA GLY A 24 11.50 12.92 2.76
C GLY A 24 12.24 14.24 2.57
N GLY A 25 12.78 14.80 3.66
CA GLY A 25 13.43 16.11 3.65
C GLY A 25 12.47 17.23 3.25
N LYS A 26 12.74 17.91 2.12
CA LYS A 26 11.91 19.01 1.60
C LYS A 26 10.81 18.58 0.61
N ARG A 27 10.69 17.28 0.30
CA ARG A 27 9.75 16.77 -0.71
C ARG A 27 8.76 15.79 -0.08
N SER A 28 7.52 15.85 -0.55
CA SER A 28 6.48 14.87 -0.24
C SER A 28 6.34 13.89 -1.40
N PHE A 29 6.26 12.61 -1.08
CA PHE A 29 6.07 11.54 -2.05
C PHE A 29 4.82 10.75 -1.69
N LEU A 30 3.99 10.48 -2.70
CA LEU A 30 2.89 9.54 -2.53
C LEU A 30 3.43 8.12 -2.69
N ARG A 31 3.12 7.26 -1.72
CA ARG A 31 3.49 5.83 -1.71
C ARG A 31 2.28 4.99 -1.35
N TYR A 32 2.34 3.73 -1.73
CA TYR A 32 1.32 2.74 -1.40
C TYR A 32 1.92 1.70 -0.47
N LEU A 33 1.20 1.30 0.58
CA LEU A 33 1.63 0.29 1.51
C LEU A 33 0.71 -0.92 1.33
N GLY A 34 1.22 -1.97 0.69
CA GLY A 34 0.55 -3.26 0.59
C GLY A 34 0.88 -4.10 1.82
N CYS A 35 -0.14 -4.61 2.50
CA CYS A 35 -0.01 -5.44 3.70
C CYS A 35 -0.90 -6.68 3.61
N TYR A 36 -0.34 -7.84 3.99
CA TYR A 36 -1.07 -9.10 4.14
C TYR A 36 -0.45 -9.93 5.27
N LEU A 37 -1.29 -10.38 6.21
CA LEU A 37 -0.93 -11.28 7.33
C LEU A 37 0.39 -10.92 8.06
N GLY A 38 0.62 -9.63 8.33
CA GLY A 38 1.82 -9.15 9.04
C GLY A 38 3.03 -8.87 8.15
N THR A 39 2.95 -9.15 6.85
CA THR A 39 3.96 -8.74 5.87
C THR A 39 3.51 -7.44 5.20
N CYS A 40 4.35 -6.41 5.22
CA CYS A 40 4.05 -5.10 4.63
C CYS A 40 5.20 -4.60 3.76
N LYS A 41 4.87 -3.97 2.62
CA LYS A 41 5.85 -3.38 1.71
C LYS A 41 5.38 -2.05 1.16
N PHE A 42 6.25 -1.05 1.22
CA PHE A 42 6.04 0.22 0.52
C PHE A 42 6.36 0.07 -0.96
N CYS A 43 5.39 0.46 -1.77
CA CYS A 43 5.42 0.46 -3.22
C CYS A 43 5.32 1.88 -3.77
N ASN A 44 5.90 2.10 -4.94
CA ASN A 44 5.88 3.41 -5.60
C ASN A 44 4.49 3.75 -6.13
N ASN A 45 3.84 2.75 -6.73
CA ASN A 45 2.60 2.89 -7.48
C ASN A 45 1.56 1.88 -6.97
N LEU A 46 0.30 2.11 -7.33
CA LEU A 46 -0.80 1.22 -6.92
C LEU A 46 -0.65 -0.17 -7.55
N GLU A 47 -0.28 -0.25 -8.84
CA GLU A 47 -0.08 -1.53 -9.55
C GLU A 47 0.99 -2.40 -8.89
N GLU A 48 2.11 -1.81 -8.49
CA GLU A 48 3.19 -2.53 -7.78
C GLU A 48 2.74 -3.03 -6.40
N ALA A 49 1.86 -2.27 -5.72
CA ALA A 49 1.29 -2.70 -4.45
C ALA A 49 0.28 -3.84 -4.62
N THR A 50 -0.52 -3.77 -5.69
CA THR A 50 -1.51 -4.81 -6.03
C THR A 50 -0.81 -6.11 -6.41
N ASP A 51 0.14 -6.07 -7.35
CA ASP A 51 0.94 -7.23 -7.74
C ASP A 51 1.64 -7.86 -6.52
N TYR A 52 2.20 -7.04 -5.63
CA TYR A 52 2.81 -7.53 -4.40
C TYR A 52 1.81 -8.23 -3.48
N VAL A 53 0.65 -7.63 -3.23
CA VAL A 53 -0.39 -8.19 -2.37
C VAL A 53 -0.95 -9.48 -2.99
N GLU A 54 -1.23 -9.51 -4.29
CA GLU A 54 -1.68 -10.74 -4.98
C GLU A 54 -0.61 -11.84 -4.93
N SER A 55 0.67 -11.50 -5.11
CA SER A 55 1.78 -12.45 -5.06
C SER A 55 1.99 -13.07 -3.68
N ILE A 56 1.78 -12.30 -2.60
CA ILE A 56 1.87 -12.83 -1.22
C ILE A 56 0.59 -13.52 -0.76
N GLU A 57 -0.57 -13.18 -1.34
CA GLU A 57 -1.85 -13.84 -1.08
C GLU A 57 -1.97 -15.20 -1.78
N ALA A 58 -1.30 -15.37 -2.93
CA ALA A 58 -1.23 -16.62 -3.66
C ALA A 58 -0.22 -17.63 -3.08
N LYS A 59 0.56 -17.23 -2.05
CA LYS A 59 1.51 -18.09 -1.34
C LYS A 59 0.86 -18.80 -0.15
#